data_AF-A0A9X5C3Y9-F1
#
_entry.id   AF-A0A9X5C3Y9-F1
#
_cell.length_a   1.000
_cell.length_b   1.000
_cell.length_c   1.000
_cell.angle_alpha   90.00
_cell.angle_beta   90.00
_cell.angle_gamma   90.00
#
_symmetry.space_group_name_H-M   'P 1'
#
loop_
_entity.id
_entity.type
_entity.pdbx_description
1 polymer ?
#
loop_
_entity_poly.entity_id
_entity_poly.type
_entity_poly.pdbx_seq_one_letter_code
_entity_poly.pdbx_strand_id
1 'polypeptide(L)'
;MVRFMITGMMGNAACYSIPVAGYANFNLFDMKKADLRYGMFNHSKFLSCDFSDTILASTDFSNAMLVNCNFENADFRFSSLAGANIKGSKFDNCILSGTTLPDGFCSNVNEEQMEHLKKLLQAADEGSASMDGGVKE
;
A
#
# COMPACT_ATOMS: atom_id res chain seq x y z
N MET A 1 -0.95 16.57 14.86
CA MET A 1 -2.31 16.27 14.35
C MET A 1 -2.48 14.78 14.03
N VAL A 2 -1.54 14.13 13.33
CA VAL A 2 -1.63 12.71 12.91
C VAL A 2 -1.79 11.71 14.07
N ARG A 3 -1.12 11.93 15.22
CA ARG A 3 -1.15 11.02 16.39
C ARG A 3 -2.54 10.81 17.00
N PHE A 4 -3.49 11.74 16.84
CA PHE A 4 -4.84 11.60 17.41
C PHE A 4 -5.80 10.77 16.55
N MET A 5 -5.60 10.72 15.22
CA MET A 5 -6.44 9.89 14.35
C MET A 5 -6.04 8.42 14.42
N ILE A 6 -4.74 8.14 14.49
CA ILE A 6 -4.19 6.78 14.47
C ILE A 6 -4.60 5.97 15.73
N THR A 7 -4.61 6.59 16.92
CA THR A 7 -4.95 5.89 18.16
C THR A 7 -6.40 5.40 18.19
N GLY A 8 -7.32 6.07 17.46
CA GLY A 8 -8.70 5.63 17.31
C GLY A 8 -8.88 4.45 16.35
N MET A 9 -7.93 4.23 15.44
CA MET A 9 -8.00 3.18 14.40
C MET A 9 -7.35 1.86 14.84
N MET A 10 -6.47 1.92 15.85
CA MET A 10 -5.76 0.75 16.43
C MET A 10 -6.45 0.14 17.66
N GLY A 11 -7.45 0.83 18.23
CA GLY A 11 -8.22 0.35 19.37
C GLY A 11 -9.60 -0.13 18.94
N ASN A 12 -10.08 -1.24 19.51
CA ASN A 12 -11.41 -1.87 19.33
C ASN A 12 -12.64 -0.96 19.55
N ALA A 13 -12.48 0.35 19.66
CA ALA A 13 -13.56 1.31 19.60
C ALA A 13 -13.82 1.65 18.13
N ALA A 14 -14.91 1.12 17.58
CA ALA A 14 -15.45 1.48 16.26
C ALA A 14 -15.75 3.00 16.19
N CYS A 15 -14.72 3.81 16.02
CA CYS A 15 -14.88 5.20 15.67
C CYS A 15 -15.15 5.23 14.16
N TYR A 16 -16.42 5.38 13.79
CA TYR A 16 -16.91 5.48 12.41
C TYR A 16 -16.38 6.71 11.62
N SER A 17 -15.30 7.33 12.09
CA SER A 17 -14.61 8.37 11.33
C SER A 17 -13.84 7.70 10.21
N ILE A 18 -14.12 8.11 8.97
CA ILE A 18 -13.28 7.78 7.82
C ILE A 18 -11.84 8.23 8.15
N PRO A 19 -10.83 7.34 8.08
CA PRO A 19 -9.45 7.74 8.30
C PRO A 19 -9.01 8.77 7.25
N VAL A 20 -8.75 10.03 7.62
CA VAL A 20 -8.27 11.04 6.66
C VAL A 20 -6.92 11.54 7.10
N ALA A 21 -5.87 11.16 6.38
CA ALA A 21 -4.52 11.53 6.72
C ALA A 21 -3.59 11.60 5.50
N GLY A 22 -4.06 12.25 4.43
CA GLY A 22 -3.20 12.57 3.28
C GLY A 22 -1.97 13.39 3.68
N TYR A 23 -0.89 13.23 2.92
CA TYR A 23 0.42 13.88 3.15
C TYR A 23 1.08 13.57 4.51
N ALA A 24 0.55 12.64 5.30
CA ALA A 24 1.10 12.32 6.61
C ALA A 24 2.29 11.36 6.51
N ASN A 25 3.03 11.23 7.62
CA ASN A 25 4.14 10.30 7.76
C ASN A 25 3.80 9.24 8.83
N PHE A 26 3.81 7.99 8.40
CA PHE A 26 3.46 6.81 9.18
C PHE A 26 4.58 5.78 9.22
N ASN A 27 5.82 6.18 8.91
CA ASN A 27 6.93 5.23 8.87
C ASN A 27 7.04 4.42 10.16
N LEU A 28 7.26 3.11 10.01
CA LEU A 28 7.41 2.13 11.09
C LEU A 28 6.15 1.91 11.95
N PHE A 29 4.96 2.33 11.50
CA PHE A 29 3.72 2.05 12.22
C PHE A 29 3.26 0.61 11.99
N ASP A 30 2.79 -0.01 13.08
CA ASP A 30 2.08 -1.28 13.08
C ASP A 30 0.58 -1.01 12.98
N MET A 31 -0.02 -1.34 11.83
CA MET A 31 -1.44 -1.22 11.56
C MET A 31 -2.11 -2.59 11.39
N LYS A 32 -1.52 -3.67 11.90
CA LYS A 32 -2.06 -5.02 11.77
C LYS A 32 -3.52 -5.10 12.19
N LYS A 33 -4.32 -5.80 11.37
CA LYS A 33 -5.75 -6.05 11.64
C LYS A 33 -6.60 -4.79 11.79
N ALA A 34 -6.08 -3.62 11.43
CA ALA A 34 -6.84 -2.38 11.46
C ALA A 34 -7.93 -2.39 10.37
N ASP A 35 -9.07 -1.80 10.71
CA ASP A 35 -10.12 -1.47 9.76
C ASP A 35 -9.91 -0.03 9.29
N LEU A 36 -9.46 0.12 8.04
CA LEU A 36 -9.09 1.39 7.43
C LEU A 36 -9.97 1.72 6.23
N ARG A 37 -11.14 1.08 6.12
CA ARG A 37 -12.05 1.25 4.97
C ARG A 37 -12.34 2.72 4.70
N TYR A 38 -12.44 3.07 3.43
CA TYR A 38 -12.67 4.43 2.94
C TYR A 38 -11.56 5.44 3.29
N GLY A 39 -10.45 4.98 3.88
CA GLY A 39 -9.37 5.85 4.33
C GLY A 39 -8.71 6.63 3.20
N MET A 40 -8.45 7.92 3.44
CA MET A 40 -7.76 8.82 2.53
C MET A 40 -6.32 9.02 3.00
N PHE A 41 -5.38 8.36 2.32
CA PHE A 41 -3.95 8.38 2.62
C PHE A 41 -3.13 8.86 1.41
N ASN A 42 -3.75 9.54 0.46
CA ASN A 42 -3.10 10.08 -0.73
C ASN A 42 -1.86 10.92 -0.37
N HIS A 43 -0.78 10.75 -1.14
CA HIS A 43 0.53 11.40 -0.91
C HIS A 43 1.22 11.12 0.44
N SER A 44 0.74 10.16 1.23
CA SER A 44 1.34 9.86 2.53
C SER A 44 2.58 8.98 2.40
N LYS A 45 3.38 8.93 3.48
CA LYS A 45 4.60 8.14 3.55
C LYS A 45 4.46 6.99 4.53
N PHE A 46 4.68 5.78 4.03
CA PHE A 46 4.72 4.52 4.74
C PHE A 46 6.01 3.80 4.35
N LEU A 47 7.00 3.87 5.23
CA LEU A 47 8.24 3.11 5.13
C LEU A 47 8.22 2.02 6.19
N SER A 48 8.37 0.77 5.78
CA SER A 48 8.51 -0.37 6.70
C SER A 48 7.37 -0.49 7.70
N CYS A 49 6.14 -0.27 7.22
CA CYS A 49 4.91 -0.41 8.00
C CYS A 49 4.34 -1.82 7.86
N ASP A 50 3.58 -2.26 8.85
CA ASP A 50 2.90 -3.54 8.81
C ASP A 50 1.38 -3.35 8.71
N PHE A 51 0.82 -3.79 7.59
CA PHE A 51 -0.59 -3.79 7.24
C PHE A 51 -1.13 -5.22 7.11
N SER A 52 -0.48 -6.21 7.70
CA SER A 52 -0.97 -7.58 7.60
C SER A 52 -2.38 -7.72 8.17
N ASP A 53 -3.21 -8.51 7.49
CA ASP A 53 -4.60 -8.79 7.86
C ASP A 53 -5.50 -7.53 7.96
N THR A 54 -5.15 -6.43 7.29
CA THR A 54 -5.93 -5.19 7.32
C THR A 54 -7.09 -5.16 6.33
N ILE A 55 -8.12 -4.38 6.68
CA ILE A 55 -9.22 -4.07 5.75
C ILE A 55 -8.96 -2.69 5.16
N LEU A 56 -8.49 -2.66 3.91
CA LEU A 56 -8.16 -1.47 3.13
C LEU A 56 -9.18 -1.22 2.02
N ALA A 57 -10.39 -1.80 2.08
CA ALA A 57 -11.35 -1.67 0.99
C ALA A 57 -11.78 -0.20 0.78
N SER A 58 -11.83 0.22 -0.49
CA SER A 58 -12.16 1.58 -0.92
C SER A 58 -11.25 2.68 -0.35
N THR A 59 -9.99 2.37 -0.03
CA THR A 59 -9.00 3.37 0.41
C THR A 59 -8.35 4.09 -0.76
N ASP A 60 -7.94 5.33 -0.53
CA ASP A 60 -7.11 6.10 -1.45
C ASP A 60 -5.66 6.16 -0.97
N PHE A 61 -4.77 5.43 -1.63
CA PHE A 61 -3.32 5.48 -1.49
C PHE A 61 -2.64 6.11 -2.72
N SER A 62 -3.37 6.89 -3.51
CA SER A 62 -2.83 7.49 -4.73
C SER A 62 -1.61 8.35 -4.41
N ASN A 63 -0.53 8.16 -5.17
CA ASN A 63 0.77 8.82 -4.98
C ASN A 63 1.41 8.61 -3.59
N ALA A 64 0.99 7.60 -2.81
CA ALA A 64 1.61 7.29 -1.54
C ALA A 64 2.97 6.59 -1.73
N MET A 65 3.87 6.76 -0.76
CA MET A 65 5.09 5.96 -0.66
C MET A 65 4.80 4.76 0.23
N LEU A 66 4.74 3.56 -0.33
CA LEU A 66 4.49 2.28 0.34
C LEU A 66 5.73 1.39 0.19
N VAL A 67 6.85 1.80 0.79
CA VAL A 67 8.16 1.14 0.57
C VAL A 67 8.42 0.16 1.71
N ASN A 68 8.84 -1.06 1.39
CA ASN A 68 9.14 -2.14 2.34
C ASN A 68 7.99 -2.45 3.32
N CYS A 69 6.74 -2.23 2.91
CA CYS A 69 5.56 -2.47 3.75
C CYS A 69 5.07 -3.92 3.61
N ASN A 70 4.48 -4.45 4.66
CA ASN A 70 3.85 -5.76 4.65
C ASN A 70 2.34 -5.64 4.47
N PHE A 71 1.78 -6.14 3.37
CA PHE A 71 0.34 -6.17 3.14
C PHE A 71 -0.24 -7.59 3.13
N GLU A 72 0.47 -8.58 3.68
CA GLU A 72 0.00 -9.96 3.68
C GLU A 72 -1.45 -10.11 4.18
N ASN A 73 -2.28 -10.84 3.42
CA ASN A 73 -3.71 -11.04 3.68
C ASN A 73 -4.57 -9.75 3.72
N ALA A 74 -4.09 -8.63 3.18
CA ALA A 74 -4.87 -7.38 3.17
C ALA A 74 -5.97 -7.37 2.09
N ASP A 75 -7.08 -6.72 2.40
CA ASP A 75 -8.20 -6.50 1.47
C ASP A 75 -8.17 -5.10 0.87
N PHE A 76 -7.80 -4.98 -0.41
CA PHE A 76 -7.70 -3.73 -1.18
C PHE A 76 -8.86 -3.51 -2.16
N ARG A 77 -9.97 -4.25 -2.05
CA ARG A 77 -11.06 -4.14 -3.03
C ARG A 77 -11.50 -2.70 -3.26
N PHE A 78 -11.59 -2.30 -4.53
CA PHE A 78 -11.99 -0.96 -4.95
C PHE A 78 -11.10 0.19 -4.46
N SER A 79 -9.86 -0.09 -4.07
CA SER A 79 -8.90 0.92 -3.61
C SER A 79 -8.09 1.53 -4.76
N SER A 80 -7.48 2.69 -4.52
CA SER A 80 -6.57 3.30 -5.49
C SER A 80 -5.13 3.26 -4.99
N LEU A 81 -4.25 2.61 -5.75
CA LEU A 81 -2.79 2.66 -5.61
C LEU A 81 -2.15 3.47 -6.76
N ALA A 82 -2.93 4.25 -7.51
CA ALA A 82 -2.45 4.97 -8.69
C ALA A 82 -1.22 5.84 -8.36
N GLY A 83 -0.10 5.63 -9.07
CA GLY A 83 1.15 6.35 -8.83
C GLY A 83 1.83 6.05 -7.49
N ALA A 84 1.36 5.07 -6.71
CA ALA A 84 1.99 4.69 -5.45
C ALA A 84 3.32 3.97 -5.69
N ASN A 85 4.32 4.27 -4.86
CA ASN A 85 5.59 3.55 -4.88
C ASN A 85 5.50 2.34 -3.95
N ILE A 86 5.44 1.13 -4.51
CA ILE A 86 5.28 -0.14 -3.77
C ILE A 86 6.58 -0.95 -3.64
N LYS A 87 7.75 -0.33 -3.86
CA LYS A 87 9.04 -1.05 -3.89
C LYS A 87 9.31 -1.83 -2.60
N GLY A 88 9.74 -3.09 -2.74
CA GLY A 88 10.06 -3.97 -1.61
C GLY A 88 8.88 -4.36 -0.73
N SER A 89 7.65 -4.00 -1.10
CA SER A 89 6.45 -4.35 -0.33
C SER A 89 5.93 -5.74 -0.68
N LYS A 90 5.33 -6.40 0.31
CA LYS A 90 4.78 -7.75 0.18
C LYS A 90 3.27 -7.69 0.03
N PHE A 91 2.72 -8.41 -0.94
CA PHE A 91 1.28 -8.48 -1.23
C PHE A 91 0.78 -9.92 -1.29
N ASP A 92 1.39 -10.81 -0.50
CA ASP A 92 1.00 -12.22 -0.47
C ASP A 92 -0.44 -12.38 0.05
N ASN A 93 -1.24 -13.20 -0.64
CA ASN A 93 -2.65 -13.48 -0.31
C ASN A 93 -3.58 -12.24 -0.24
N CYS A 94 -3.24 -11.13 -0.90
CA CYS A 94 -4.13 -9.97 -0.94
C CYS A 94 -5.34 -10.14 -1.86
N ILE A 95 -6.38 -9.35 -1.60
CA ILE A 95 -7.54 -9.17 -2.48
C ILE A 95 -7.45 -7.81 -3.16
N LEU A 96 -7.29 -7.80 -4.48
CA LEU A 96 -7.04 -6.62 -5.34
C LEU A 96 -8.15 -6.40 -6.39
N SER A 97 -9.26 -7.14 -6.30
CA SER A 97 -10.38 -6.99 -7.24
C SER A 97 -10.91 -5.55 -7.26
N GLY A 98 -10.86 -4.91 -8.44
CA GLY A 98 -11.29 -3.53 -8.63
C GLY A 98 -10.32 -2.48 -8.10
N THR A 99 -9.12 -2.88 -7.65
CA THR A 99 -8.07 -1.95 -7.26
C THR A 99 -7.43 -1.32 -8.49
N THR A 100 -7.13 -0.03 -8.44
CA THR A 100 -6.29 0.64 -9.45
C THR A 100 -4.83 0.46 -9.05
N LEU A 101 -4.04 -0.29 -9.81
CA LEU A 101 -2.61 -0.51 -9.54
C LEU A 101 -1.75 0.74 -9.78
N PRO A 102 -0.47 0.75 -9.36
CA PRO A 102 0.42 1.90 -9.53
C PRO A 102 0.53 2.46 -10.94
N ASP A 103 0.45 1.61 -11.96
CA ASP A 103 0.51 1.99 -13.38
C ASP A 103 -0.87 2.31 -13.98
N GLY A 104 -1.92 2.25 -13.18
CA GLY A 104 -3.31 2.49 -13.59
C GLY A 104 -4.04 1.24 -14.07
N PHE A 105 -3.42 0.06 -14.09
CA PHE A 105 -4.11 -1.18 -14.47
C PHE A 105 -5.23 -1.52 -13.46
N CYS A 106 -6.42 -1.84 -13.95
CA CYS A 106 -7.57 -2.25 -13.13
C CYS A 106 -8.33 -3.41 -13.79
N SER A 107 -8.72 -4.39 -12.99
CA SER A 107 -9.50 -5.58 -13.37
C SER A 107 -10.29 -6.04 -12.14
N ASN A 108 -11.44 -6.66 -12.38
CA ASN A 108 -12.26 -7.22 -11.31
C ASN A 108 -11.82 -8.62 -10.90
N VAL A 109 -10.90 -9.24 -11.64
CA VAL A 109 -10.38 -10.57 -11.37
C VAL A 109 -9.10 -10.47 -10.51
N ASN A 110 -9.12 -11.08 -9.32
CA ASN A 110 -8.01 -11.00 -8.37
C ASN A 110 -6.71 -11.60 -8.92
N GLU A 111 -6.81 -12.71 -9.65
CA GLU A 111 -5.66 -13.43 -10.21
C GLU A 111 -4.92 -12.59 -11.26
N GLU A 112 -5.64 -11.94 -12.18
CA GLU A 112 -5.07 -11.04 -13.18
C GLU A 112 -4.37 -9.85 -12.54
N GLN A 113 -5.01 -9.25 -11.54
CA GLN A 113 -4.47 -8.14 -10.76
C GLN A 113 -3.19 -8.55 -10.03
N MET A 114 -3.21 -9.69 -9.35
CA MET A 114 -2.07 -10.21 -8.60
C MET A 114 -0.89 -10.51 -9.52
N GLU A 115 -1.14 -11.13 -10.68
CA GLU A 115 -0.08 -11.43 -11.66
C GLU A 115 0.54 -10.15 -12.23
N HIS A 116 -0.28 -9.13 -12.50
CA HIS A 116 0.23 -7.83 -12.96
C HIS A 116 1.02 -7.11 -11.87
N LEU A 117 0.52 -7.12 -10.62
CA LEU A 117 1.21 -6.53 -9.47
C LEU A 117 2.58 -7.17 -9.22
N LYS A 118 2.68 -8.51 -9.34
CA LYS A 118 3.97 -9.22 -9.21
C LYS A 118 5.00 -8.74 -10.23
N LYS A 119 4.60 -8.48 -11.47
CA LYS A 119 5.48 -7.91 -12.51
C LYS A 119 5.95 -6.51 -12.13
N LEU A 120 5.07 -5.67 -11.58
CA LEU A 120 5.43 -4.34 -11.10
C LEU A 120 6.43 -4.39 -9.93
N LEU A 121 6.23 -5.32 -8.98
CA LEU A 121 7.15 -5.52 -7.85
C LEU A 121 8.53 -5.98 -8.33
N GLN A 122 8.59 -6.92 -9.27
CA GLN A 122 9.84 -7.38 -9.86
C GLN A 122 10.58 -6.23 -10.57
N ALA A 123 9.87 -5.44 -11.38
CA ALA A 123 10.44 -4.28 -12.06
C ALA A 123 10.93 -3.18 -11.08
N ALA A 124 10.25 -3.01 -9.95
CA ALA A 124 10.61 -2.03 -8.92
C ALA A 124 11.92 -2.39 -8.18
N ASP A 125 12.21 -3.68 -8.05
CA ASP A 125 13.45 -4.18 -7.44
C ASP A 125 14.63 -4.12 -8.42
N GLU A 126 14.39 -4.45 -9.69
CA GLU A 126 15.39 -4.41 -10.78
C GLU A 126 15.90 -2.99 -11.08
N GLY A 127 15.12 -1.95 -10.79
CA GLY A 127 15.54 -0.54 -10.92
C GLY A 127 16.71 -0.11 -10.01
N SER A 128 17.21 -0.99 -9.13
CA SER A 128 18.45 -0.78 -8.36
C SER A 128 19.70 -1.31 -9.05
N ALA A 129 19.56 -2.15 -10.07
CA ALA A 129 20.66 -2.90 -10.67
C ALA A 129 20.96 -2.40 -12.08
N SER A 130 21.56 -1.20 -12.21
CA SER A 130 22.48 -0.85 -13.31
C SER A 130 22.97 0.58 -13.17
N MET A 131 24.15 0.77 -12.55
CA MET A 131 25.23 1.67 -12.99
C MET A 131 26.53 1.31 -12.22
N ASP A 132 27.03 0.09 -12.36
CA ASP A 132 28.48 -0.17 -12.22
C ASP A 132 28.97 -0.67 -13.57
N GLY A 133 28.99 0.25 -14.53
CA GLY A 133 29.67 0.06 -15.79
C GLY A 133 31.15 0.01 -15.47
N GLY A 134 31.69 -1.21 -15.41
CA GLY A 134 33.11 -1.45 -15.30
C GLY A 134 33.86 -0.62 -16.35
N VAL A 135 34.81 0.18 -15.87
CA VAL A 135 35.90 0.66 -16.72
C VAL A 135 36.70 -0.58 -17.09
N LYS A 136 36.37 -1.17 -18.23
CA LYS A 136 37.27 -2.09 -18.94
C LYS A 136 37.94 -1.32 -20.06
N GLU A 137 39.24 -1.14 -19.82
CA GLU A 137 40.34 -0.80 -20.73
C GLU A 137 40.40 0.63 -21.29
#